data_AF-T0PIF6-F1
#
_entry.id   AF-T0PIF6-F1
#
_cell.length_a   1.000
_cell.length_b   1.000
_cell.length_c   1.000
_cell.angle_alpha   90.00
_cell.angle_beta   90.00
_cell.angle_gamma   90.00
#
_symmetry.space_group_name_H-M   'P 1'
#
loop_
_entity.id
_entity.type
_entity.pdbx_description
1 polymer ?
#
loop_
_entity_poly.entity_id
_entity_poly.type
_entity_poly.pdbx_seq_one_letter_code
_entity_poly.pdbx_strand_id
1 'polypeptide(L)'
;MRNLRKYLIIITLISTTIFLSACGMMPKKNKDFEYIKQRGVMKVTIQSTRDKSYKFTVTDKQAIEDIYQILSSAKEVQEKTSLNADYILEIYEEPNKIIKFNYTAGLDKGNGANFYNEEKSYIVSNRLDNDIIKNFRNIRKPIDFEDVYYESLYRAIEQFNTGENKNKKIGVNLKGDMEAAKYQLSTDIMYFEDRLKKNI
;
A
#
# COMPACT_ATOMS: atom_id res chain seq x y z
N MET A 1 -16.92 25.65 -53.69
CA MET A 1 -15.84 24.65 -53.46
C MET A 1 -14.55 25.22 -52.85
N ARG A 2 -14.07 26.40 -53.27
CA ARG A 2 -12.78 26.98 -52.78
C ARG A 2 -12.77 27.32 -51.27
N ASN A 3 -13.89 27.81 -50.73
CA ASN A 3 -13.98 28.15 -49.30
C ASN A 3 -14.09 26.88 -48.42
N LEU A 4 -14.79 25.84 -48.90
CA LEU A 4 -14.92 24.56 -48.20
C LEU A 4 -13.56 23.85 -48.03
N ARG A 5 -12.70 23.91 -49.06
CA ARG A 5 -11.31 23.41 -48.97
C ARG A 5 -10.47 24.20 -47.96
N LYS A 6 -10.67 25.53 -47.84
CA LYS A 6 -9.97 26.35 -46.83
C LYS A 6 -10.39 25.97 -45.41
N TYR A 7 -11.68 25.76 -45.16
CA TYR A 7 -12.16 25.32 -43.85
C TYR A 7 -11.69 23.91 -43.50
N LEU A 8 -11.67 22.98 -44.47
CA LEU A 8 -11.12 21.64 -44.26
C LEU A 8 -9.63 21.69 -43.89
N ILE A 9 -8.82 22.50 -44.58
CA ILE A 9 -7.40 22.66 -44.25
C ILE A 9 -7.21 23.22 -42.83
N ILE A 10 -8.01 24.21 -42.43
CA ILE A 10 -7.95 24.80 -41.09
C ILE A 10 -8.34 23.77 -40.01
N ILE A 11 -9.39 22.97 -40.24
CA ILE A 11 -9.83 21.92 -39.31
C ILE A 11 -8.74 20.84 -39.15
N THR A 12 -8.11 20.43 -40.24
CA THR A 12 -7.01 19.45 -40.20
C THR A 12 -5.80 20.01 -39.45
N LEU A 13 -5.50 21.31 -39.60
CA LEU A 13 -4.39 21.98 -38.90
C LEU A 13 -4.64 22.13 -37.39
N ILE A 14 -5.89 22.39 -36.99
CA ILE A 14 -6.29 22.49 -35.57
C ILE A 14 -6.33 21.10 -34.93
N SER A 15 -6.76 20.07 -35.66
CA SER A 15 -6.74 18.69 -35.19
C SER A 15 -5.30 18.22 -34.87
N THR A 16 -4.33 18.50 -35.74
CA THR A 16 -2.94 18.09 -35.52
C THR A 16 -2.26 18.80 -34.34
N THR A 17 -2.61 20.05 -34.02
CA THR A 17 -2.03 20.73 -32.84
C THR A 17 -2.59 20.19 -31.52
N ILE A 18 -3.83 19.71 -31.50
CA ILE A 18 -4.42 19.06 -30.32
C ILE A 18 -3.73 17.72 -30.03
N PHE A 19 -3.39 16.93 -31.06
CA PHE A 19 -2.66 15.66 -30.87
C PHE A 19 -1.20 15.84 -30.46
N LEU A 20 -0.51 16.90 -30.89
CA LEU A 20 0.87 17.19 -30.50
C LEU A 20 1.01 17.67 -29.04
N SER A 21 -0.05 18.24 -28.46
CA SER A 21 -0.06 18.74 -27.08
C SER A 21 -0.26 17.63 -26.03
N ALA A 22 -0.67 16.43 -26.45
CA ALA A 22 -0.94 15.29 -25.56
C ALA A 22 0.34 14.51 -25.14
N CYS A 23 1.50 14.84 -25.71
CA CYS A 23 2.76 14.11 -25.47
C CYS A 23 3.57 14.65 -24.26
N GLY A 24 3.03 15.59 -23.47
CA GLY A 24 3.75 16.28 -22.40
C GLY A 24 3.42 15.86 -20.96
N MET A 25 2.44 14.99 -20.75
CA MET A 25 1.87 14.75 -19.42
C MET A 25 2.19 13.34 -18.88
N MET A 26 3.42 12.87 -19.10
CA MET A 26 3.90 11.72 -18.32
C MET A 26 4.21 12.19 -16.90
N PRO A 27 3.65 11.54 -15.85
CA PRO A 27 4.01 11.84 -14.48
C PRO A 27 5.53 11.75 -14.33
N LYS A 28 6.18 12.80 -13.84
CA LYS A 28 7.62 12.75 -13.55
C LYS A 28 7.86 11.60 -12.56
N LYS A 29 8.64 10.60 -12.98
CA LYS A 29 9.06 9.52 -12.09
C LYS A 29 9.84 10.10 -10.91
N ASN A 30 9.59 9.51 -9.74
CA ASN A 30 10.32 9.80 -8.53
C ASN A 30 11.75 9.26 -8.67
N LYS A 31 12.72 10.16 -8.55
CA LYS A 31 14.15 9.84 -8.73
C LYS A 31 14.80 9.26 -7.47
N ASP A 32 14.13 9.34 -6.32
CA ASP A 32 14.69 8.91 -5.04
C ASP A 32 14.99 7.42 -5.00
N PHE A 33 14.30 6.62 -5.83
CA PHE A 33 14.44 5.17 -5.89
C PHE A 33 15.30 4.68 -7.07
N GLU A 34 15.89 5.58 -7.86
CA GLU A 34 16.71 5.22 -9.03
C GLU A 34 17.95 4.39 -8.66
N TYR A 35 18.45 4.51 -7.42
CA TYR A 35 19.57 3.71 -6.95
C TYR A 35 19.29 2.20 -7.01
N ILE A 36 18.02 1.78 -6.88
CA ILE A 36 17.62 0.38 -6.94
C ILE A 36 18.04 -0.23 -8.28
N LYS A 37 17.84 0.54 -9.35
CA LYS A 37 18.19 0.14 -10.72
C LYS A 37 19.65 0.44 -11.07
N GLN A 38 20.16 1.61 -10.70
CA GLN A 38 21.48 2.09 -11.13
C GLN A 38 22.65 1.40 -10.43
N ARG A 39 22.52 1.16 -9.12
CA ARG A 39 23.59 0.55 -8.30
C ARG A 39 23.40 -0.95 -8.14
N GLY A 40 22.18 -1.42 -8.37
CA GLY A 40 21.78 -2.81 -8.16
C GLY A 40 21.53 -3.09 -6.68
N VAL A 41 20.35 -3.63 -6.38
CA VAL A 41 19.99 -4.09 -5.03
C VAL A 41 20.24 -5.59 -4.93
N MET A 42 20.94 -6.00 -3.87
CA MET A 42 21.20 -7.42 -3.58
C MET A 42 19.93 -8.17 -3.18
N LYS A 43 19.15 -7.54 -2.29
CA LYS A 43 17.90 -8.08 -1.78
C LYS A 43 17.01 -6.99 -1.19
N VAL A 44 15.72 -7.25 -1.16
CA VAL A 44 14.75 -6.49 -0.35
C VAL A 44 14.20 -7.43 0.70
N THR A 45 14.15 -7.02 1.96
CA THR A 45 13.43 -7.78 2.98
C THR A 45 12.18 -7.04 3.42
N ILE A 46 11.09 -7.78 3.62
CA ILE A 46 9.80 -7.26 4.07
C ILE A 46 9.47 -8.01 5.35
N GLN A 47 9.34 -7.31 6.46
CA GLN A 47 9.11 -7.92 7.77
C GLN A 47 7.85 -7.35 8.39
N SER A 48 6.96 -8.20 8.89
CA SER A 48 5.79 -7.74 9.65
C SER A 48 6.23 -7.06 10.95
N THR A 49 5.57 -5.96 11.28
CA THR A 49 5.73 -5.28 12.58
C THR A 49 4.99 -6.00 13.70
N ARG A 50 3.98 -6.82 13.37
CA ARG A 50 3.13 -7.56 14.31
C ARG A 50 3.71 -8.92 14.67
N ASP A 51 4.32 -9.58 13.69
CA ASP A 51 5.04 -10.84 13.88
C ASP A 51 6.44 -10.75 13.26
N LYS A 52 7.46 -10.58 14.10
CA LYS A 52 8.84 -10.44 13.62
C LYS A 52 9.39 -11.72 13.00
N SER A 53 8.84 -12.90 13.31
CA SER A 53 9.21 -14.15 12.66
C SER A 53 8.72 -14.18 11.21
N TYR A 54 7.73 -13.35 10.89
CA TYR A 54 7.19 -13.17 9.56
C TYR A 54 8.03 -12.18 8.76
N LYS A 55 9.13 -12.69 8.22
CA LYS A 55 10.08 -11.93 7.37
C LYS A 55 10.31 -12.65 6.04
N PHE A 56 10.33 -11.86 4.98
CA PHE A 56 10.57 -12.33 3.62
C PHE A 56 11.81 -11.69 3.06
N THR A 57 12.52 -12.42 2.21
CA THR A 57 13.70 -11.93 1.50
C THR A 57 13.50 -12.15 0.01
N VAL A 58 13.45 -11.05 -0.74
CA VAL A 58 13.34 -11.01 -2.20
C VAL A 58 14.73 -10.83 -2.77
N THR A 59 15.20 -11.81 -3.53
CA THR A 59 16.47 -11.80 -4.27
C THR A 59 16.29 -11.95 -5.78
N ASP A 60 15.08 -12.31 -6.22
CA ASP A 60 14.75 -12.40 -7.62
C ASP A 60 14.79 -11.01 -8.28
N LYS A 61 15.50 -10.92 -9.40
CA LYS A 61 15.74 -9.63 -10.08
C LYS A 61 14.46 -9.04 -10.68
N GLN A 62 13.56 -9.89 -11.19
CA GLN A 62 12.31 -9.40 -11.77
C GLN A 62 11.40 -8.84 -10.67
N ALA A 63 11.28 -9.55 -9.54
CA ALA A 63 10.53 -9.06 -8.38
C ALA A 63 11.10 -7.75 -7.83
N ILE A 64 12.44 -7.59 -7.79
CA ILE A 64 13.08 -6.33 -7.38
C ILE A 64 12.79 -5.20 -8.38
N GLU A 65 12.79 -5.48 -9.68
CA GLU A 65 12.43 -4.50 -10.71
C GLU A 65 10.95 -4.08 -10.59
N ASP A 66 10.04 -5.01 -10.29
CA ASP A 66 8.62 -4.70 -10.08
C ASP A 66 8.42 -3.78 -8.87
N ILE A 67 9.13 -4.04 -7.75
CA ILE A 67 9.18 -3.16 -6.58
C ILE A 67 9.69 -1.77 -6.98
N TYR A 68 10.79 -1.69 -7.74
CA TYR A 68 11.31 -0.40 -8.23
C TYR A 68 10.28 0.34 -9.08
N GLN A 69 9.58 -0.32 -10.02
CA GLN A 69 8.60 0.35 -10.86
C GLN A 69 7.48 0.97 -10.02
N ILE A 70 7.04 0.27 -8.97
CA ILE A 70 6.05 0.81 -8.03
C ILE A 70 6.60 2.02 -7.28
N LEU A 71 7.79 1.89 -6.66
CA LEU A 71 8.40 2.97 -5.88
C LEU A 71 8.77 4.19 -6.74
N SER A 72 9.21 3.99 -7.98
CA SER A 72 9.51 5.07 -8.93
C SER A 72 8.26 5.89 -9.33
N SER A 73 7.07 5.36 -9.08
CA SER A 73 5.81 6.08 -9.28
C SER A 73 5.28 6.76 -8.00
N ALA A 74 5.98 6.58 -6.88
CA ALA A 74 5.53 7.06 -5.58
C ALA A 74 5.58 8.59 -5.51
N LYS A 75 4.55 9.18 -4.90
CA LYS A 75 4.45 10.64 -4.73
C LYS A 75 4.98 11.02 -3.36
N GLU A 76 6.03 11.84 -3.31
CA GLU A 76 6.52 12.43 -2.06
C GLU A 76 5.49 13.40 -1.47
N VAL A 77 5.26 13.32 -0.16
CA VAL A 77 4.37 14.18 0.62
C VAL A 77 5.00 14.45 1.99
N GLN A 78 4.57 15.52 2.65
CA GLN A 78 5.14 15.92 3.94
C GLN A 78 4.63 15.08 5.12
N GLU A 79 3.35 14.70 5.08
CA GLU A 79 2.69 14.03 6.20
C GLU A 79 2.51 12.55 5.93
N LYS A 80 2.90 11.73 6.92
CA LYS A 80 2.65 10.29 6.94
C LYS A 80 1.27 9.97 7.53
N THR A 81 0.79 8.77 7.24
CA THR A 81 -0.41 8.24 7.87
C THR A 81 -0.29 8.20 9.40
N SER A 82 -1.43 8.40 10.07
CA SER A 82 -1.59 8.18 11.52
C SER A 82 -1.69 6.70 11.87
N LEU A 83 -1.94 5.83 10.88
CA LEU A 83 -1.96 4.39 11.07
C LEU A 83 -0.56 3.84 11.37
N ASN A 84 -0.54 2.71 12.08
CA ASN A 84 0.71 2.00 12.34
C ASN A 84 1.26 1.40 11.05
N ALA A 85 2.58 1.22 10.99
CA ALA A 85 3.20 0.44 9.93
C ALA A 85 2.84 -1.04 10.11
N ASP A 86 2.51 -1.71 9.02
CA ASP A 86 2.27 -3.16 8.99
C ASP A 86 3.55 -3.94 8.66
N TYR A 87 4.43 -3.31 7.88
CA TYR A 87 5.68 -3.88 7.43
C TYR A 87 6.85 -2.91 7.54
N ILE A 88 8.05 -3.46 7.70
CA ILE A 88 9.33 -2.77 7.53
C ILE A 88 9.99 -3.35 6.28
N LEU A 89 10.28 -2.48 5.31
CA LEU A 89 11.05 -2.80 4.13
C LEU A 89 12.51 -2.38 4.34
N GLU A 90 13.42 -3.33 4.15
CA GLU A 90 14.87 -3.09 4.17
C GLU A 90 15.42 -3.37 2.77
N ILE A 91 15.92 -2.34 2.11
CA ILE A 91 16.52 -2.41 0.77
C ILE A 91 18.03 -2.47 0.94
N TYR A 92 18.64 -3.58 0.54
CA TYR A 92 20.08 -3.83 0.68
C TYR A 92 20.80 -3.52 -0.64
N GLU A 93 21.51 -2.41 -0.69
CA GLU A 93 22.48 -2.16 -1.78
C GLU A 93 23.71 -3.08 -1.60
N GLU A 94 24.16 -3.23 -0.35
CA GLU A 94 25.29 -4.05 0.07
C GLU A 94 24.98 -4.67 1.45
N PRO A 95 25.76 -5.64 1.97
CA PRO A 95 25.48 -6.27 3.26
C PRO A 95 25.32 -5.27 4.42
N ASN A 96 26.07 -4.15 4.37
CA ASN A 96 26.09 -3.11 5.41
C ASN A 96 25.39 -1.81 5.00
N LYS A 97 24.88 -1.72 3.76
CA LYS A 97 24.21 -0.53 3.24
C LYS A 97 22.73 -0.81 3.07
N ILE A 98 21.97 -0.48 4.11
CA ILE A 98 20.56 -0.84 4.27
C ILE A 98 19.74 0.44 4.38
N ILE A 99 18.78 0.61 3.49
CA ILE A 99 17.80 1.71 3.58
C ILE A 99 16.48 1.11 4.09
N LYS A 100 15.94 1.68 5.16
CA LYS A 100 14.73 1.16 5.81
C LYS A 100 13.55 2.09 5.61
N PHE A 101 12.40 1.50 5.34
CA PHE A 101 11.12 2.18 5.23
C PHE A 101 10.04 1.42 6.00
N ASN A 102 9.21 2.16 6.71
CA ASN A 102 7.93 1.67 7.21
C ASN A 102 6.91 1.68 6.08
N TYR A 103 6.02 0.69 6.10
CA TYR A 103 4.95 0.55 5.12
C TYR A 103 3.63 0.17 5.80
N THR A 104 2.58 0.91 5.50
CA THR A 104 1.20 0.63 5.92
C THR A 104 0.43 0.15 4.68
N ALA A 105 -0.02 -1.10 4.71
CA ALA A 105 -0.68 -1.71 3.56
C ALA A 105 -2.14 -1.28 3.47
N GLY A 106 -2.77 -1.47 2.30
CA GLY A 106 -4.20 -1.21 2.10
C GLY A 106 -4.61 0.26 2.03
N LEU A 107 -3.70 1.21 2.24
CA LEU A 107 -3.98 2.64 2.16
C LEU A 107 -3.95 3.19 0.73
N ASP A 108 -5.07 3.73 0.26
CA ASP A 108 -5.13 4.44 -1.02
C ASP A 108 -4.75 5.94 -0.91
N LYS A 109 -4.83 6.64 -2.05
CA LYS A 109 -4.51 8.06 -2.18
C LYS A 109 -5.47 8.92 -1.35
N GLY A 110 -5.07 9.29 -0.13
CA GLY A 110 -5.80 10.29 0.66
C GLY A 110 -5.42 10.38 2.14
N ASN A 111 -4.86 9.31 2.71
CA ASN A 111 -4.64 9.19 4.16
C ASN A 111 -3.17 9.45 4.59
N GLY A 112 -2.47 10.33 3.90
CA GLY A 112 -1.04 10.60 4.09
C GLY A 112 -0.12 9.56 3.44
N ALA A 113 1.20 9.70 3.62
CA ALA A 113 2.17 8.72 3.13
C ALA A 113 1.99 7.37 3.83
N ASN A 114 1.91 6.32 3.03
CA ASN A 114 1.87 4.93 3.47
C ASN A 114 3.24 4.25 3.40
N PHE A 115 4.25 4.89 2.82
CA PHE A 115 5.63 4.40 2.76
C PHE A 115 6.60 5.49 3.17
N TYR A 116 7.34 5.31 4.27
CA TYR A 116 8.08 6.42 4.89
C TYR A 116 9.27 5.96 5.72
N ASN A 117 10.25 6.84 5.89
CA ASN A 117 11.34 6.70 6.86
C ASN A 117 11.44 7.98 7.70
N GLU A 118 12.57 8.18 8.39
CA GLU A 118 12.77 9.38 9.24
C GLU A 118 12.89 10.68 8.44
N GLU A 119 13.27 10.60 7.16
CA GLU A 119 13.59 11.76 6.32
C GLU A 119 12.48 12.07 5.29
N LYS A 120 11.87 11.04 4.70
CA LYS A 120 11.01 11.13 3.54
C LYS A 120 9.77 10.28 3.67
N SER A 121 8.70 10.76 3.06
CA SER A 121 7.36 10.20 3.14
C SER A 121 6.72 10.15 1.76
N TYR A 122 6.18 8.99 1.38
CA TYR A 122 5.65 8.72 0.05
C TYR A 122 4.29 8.05 0.09
N ILE A 123 3.46 8.41 -0.89
CA ILE A 123 2.26 7.67 -1.26
C ILE A 123 2.67 6.66 -2.34
N VAL A 124 2.60 5.39 -1.98
CA VAL A 124 2.85 4.22 -2.84
C VAL A 124 1.52 3.53 -3.14
N SER A 125 1.39 2.97 -4.34
CA SER A 125 0.18 2.23 -4.72
C SER A 125 0.09 0.88 -4.00
N ASN A 126 -1.14 0.46 -3.65
CA ASN A 126 -1.48 -0.89 -3.17
C ASN A 126 -1.10 -2.01 -4.15
N ARG A 127 -0.63 -1.69 -5.36
CA ARG A 127 0.08 -2.66 -6.21
C ARG A 127 1.28 -3.26 -5.49
N LEU A 128 1.94 -2.49 -4.62
CA LEU A 128 2.98 -3.02 -3.77
C LEU A 128 2.42 -4.16 -2.92
N ASP A 129 1.25 -4.03 -2.30
CA ASP A 129 0.59 -5.13 -1.57
C ASP A 129 0.43 -6.38 -2.44
N ASN A 130 -0.05 -6.22 -3.67
CA ASN A 130 -0.25 -7.33 -4.59
C ASN A 130 1.07 -7.99 -5.02
N ASP A 131 2.13 -7.23 -5.26
CA ASP A 131 3.41 -7.78 -5.71
C ASP A 131 4.23 -8.36 -4.54
N ILE A 132 4.07 -7.77 -3.35
CA ILE A 132 4.40 -8.35 -2.05
C ILE A 132 3.69 -9.72 -1.95
N ILE A 133 2.36 -9.77 -2.01
CA ILE A 133 1.51 -10.98 -1.93
C ILE A 133 1.79 -12.02 -3.02
N LYS A 134 2.04 -11.63 -4.27
CA LYS A 134 2.31 -12.58 -5.38
C LYS A 134 3.66 -13.25 -5.26
N ASN A 135 4.68 -12.52 -4.82
CA ASN A 135 5.98 -13.10 -4.50
C ASN A 135 5.94 -13.94 -3.22
N PHE A 136 4.83 -13.87 -2.49
CA PHE A 136 4.55 -14.66 -1.31
C PHE A 136 3.76 -15.94 -1.57
N ARG A 137 4.18 -16.79 -2.52
CA ARG A 137 3.53 -18.10 -2.77
C ARG A 137 3.40 -19.02 -1.54
N ASN A 138 4.18 -18.77 -0.48
CA ASN A 138 4.10 -19.50 0.79
C ASN A 138 3.16 -18.87 1.83
N ILE A 139 2.63 -17.66 1.58
CA ILE A 139 1.65 -17.03 2.45
C ILE A 139 0.29 -17.59 2.10
N ARG A 140 -0.04 -18.70 2.76
CA ARG A 140 -1.42 -19.13 2.91
C ARG A 140 -2.08 -18.16 3.91
N LYS A 141 -2.39 -16.93 3.50
CA LYS A 141 -3.40 -16.12 4.22
C LYS A 141 -4.68 -16.94 4.14
N PRO A 142 -5.38 -17.20 5.27
CA PRO A 142 -6.65 -17.87 5.23
C PRO A 142 -7.58 -17.17 4.22
N ILE A 143 -8.31 -17.97 3.44
CA ILE A 143 -9.32 -17.45 2.52
C ILE A 143 -10.33 -16.66 3.36
N ASP A 144 -10.70 -15.47 2.86
CA ASP A 144 -11.66 -14.58 3.49
C ASP A 144 -11.32 -14.24 4.96
N PHE A 145 -10.02 -14.16 5.29
CA PHE A 145 -9.57 -13.91 6.66
C PHE A 145 -10.23 -12.69 7.29
N GLU A 146 -10.34 -11.58 6.56
CA GLU A 146 -10.96 -10.35 7.06
C GLU A 146 -12.43 -10.58 7.43
N ASP A 147 -13.19 -11.20 6.51
CA ASP A 147 -14.60 -11.52 6.73
C ASP A 147 -14.74 -12.50 7.90
N VAL A 148 -14.00 -13.60 7.92
CA VAL A 148 -14.14 -14.61 8.97
C VAL A 148 -13.72 -14.06 10.33
N TYR A 149 -12.56 -13.42 10.42
CA TYR A 149 -11.98 -12.98 11.69
C TYR A 149 -12.78 -11.81 12.28
N TYR A 150 -12.95 -10.72 11.52
CA TYR A 150 -13.60 -9.52 12.04
C TYR A 150 -15.13 -9.67 12.14
N GLU A 151 -15.80 -10.43 11.25
CA GLU A 151 -17.24 -10.69 11.43
C GLU A 151 -17.51 -11.57 12.64
N SER A 152 -16.68 -12.59 12.89
CA SER A 152 -16.87 -13.45 14.06
C SER A 152 -16.75 -12.66 15.35
N LEU A 153 -15.74 -11.78 15.44
CA LEU A 153 -15.59 -10.86 16.56
C LEU A 153 -16.77 -9.89 16.69
N TYR A 154 -17.18 -9.26 15.58
CA TYR A 154 -18.32 -8.35 15.55
C TYR A 154 -19.59 -9.03 16.07
N ARG A 155 -19.93 -10.22 15.56
CA ARG A 155 -21.10 -11.00 15.98
C ARG A 155 -21.04 -11.41 17.44
N ALA A 156 -19.86 -11.82 17.93
CA ALA A 156 -19.69 -12.16 19.33
C ALA A 156 -19.95 -10.95 20.24
N ILE A 157 -19.46 -9.76 19.86
CA ILE A 157 -19.68 -8.52 20.59
C ILE A 157 -21.16 -8.11 20.54
N GLU A 158 -21.79 -8.19 19.37
CA GLU A 158 -23.21 -7.88 19.17
C GLU A 158 -24.10 -8.77 20.04
N GLN A 159 -23.85 -10.09 20.06
CA GLN A 159 -24.56 -11.04 20.92
C GLN A 159 -24.32 -10.76 22.40
N PHE A 160 -23.08 -10.43 22.77
CA PHE A 160 -22.72 -10.11 24.15
C PHE A 160 -23.38 -8.81 24.62
N ASN A 161 -23.55 -7.80 23.75
CA ASN A 161 -24.15 -6.50 24.08
C ASN A 161 -25.70 -6.54 24.16
N THR A 162 -26.25 -7.61 24.72
CA THR A 162 -27.69 -7.81 24.89
C THR A 162 -28.07 -8.03 26.36
N GLY A 163 -29.35 -7.91 26.70
CA GLY A 163 -29.86 -8.16 28.05
C GLY A 163 -29.16 -7.33 29.13
N GLU A 164 -28.67 -7.99 30.18
CA GLU A 164 -27.96 -7.37 31.31
C GLU A 164 -26.60 -6.76 30.95
N ASN A 165 -26.07 -7.08 29.77
CA ASN A 165 -24.80 -6.56 29.28
C ASN A 165 -24.95 -5.35 28.35
N LYS A 166 -26.19 -4.97 28.02
CA LYS A 166 -26.48 -3.82 27.18
C LYS A 166 -25.80 -2.55 27.74
N ASN A 167 -25.13 -1.81 26.87
CA ASN A 167 -24.41 -0.56 27.17
C ASN A 167 -23.19 -0.71 28.10
N LYS A 168 -22.74 -1.93 28.42
CA LYS A 168 -21.46 -2.11 29.12
C LYS A 168 -20.30 -1.76 28.20
N LYS A 169 -19.20 -1.27 28.78
CA LYS A 169 -17.96 -1.03 28.03
C LYS A 169 -17.31 -2.36 27.68
N ILE A 170 -17.06 -2.58 26.39
CA ILE A 170 -16.42 -3.79 25.87
C ILE A 170 -15.01 -3.42 25.40
N GLY A 171 -14.01 -4.17 25.88
CA GLY A 171 -12.63 -4.07 25.40
C GLY A 171 -12.28 -5.30 24.57
N VAL A 172 -11.65 -5.08 23.41
CA VAL A 172 -11.22 -6.16 22.51
C VAL A 172 -9.70 -6.10 22.38
N ASN A 173 -9.01 -7.19 22.71
CA ASN A 173 -7.55 -7.27 22.60
C ASN A 173 -7.14 -8.11 21.38
N LEU A 174 -7.00 -7.47 20.23
CA LEU A 174 -6.53 -8.14 19.00
C LEU A 174 -5.04 -8.50 19.03
N LYS A 175 -4.24 -7.77 19.82
CA LYS A 175 -2.78 -7.98 19.92
C LYS A 175 -2.43 -9.30 20.61
N GLY A 176 -3.33 -9.83 21.43
CA GLY A 176 -3.14 -11.11 22.11
C GLY A 176 -3.25 -12.31 21.17
N ASP A 177 -3.88 -12.16 20.01
CA ASP A 177 -4.02 -13.23 19.02
C ASP A 177 -2.79 -13.30 18.11
N MET A 178 -1.73 -13.93 18.62
CA MET A 178 -0.44 -14.03 17.91
C MET A 178 -0.56 -14.80 16.58
N GLU A 179 -1.47 -15.76 16.47
CA GLU A 179 -1.64 -16.55 15.24
C GLU A 179 -2.27 -15.74 14.12
N ALA A 180 -3.28 -14.92 14.45
CA ALA A 180 -3.95 -14.04 13.52
C ALA A 180 -3.16 -12.74 13.23
N ALA A 181 -2.31 -12.29 14.17
CA ALA A 181 -1.62 -11.00 14.12
C ALA A 181 -0.87 -10.73 12.81
N LYS A 182 -0.25 -11.74 12.20
CA LYS A 182 0.50 -11.62 10.93
C LYS A 182 -0.36 -11.31 9.71
N TYR A 183 -1.68 -11.52 9.81
CA TYR A 183 -2.64 -11.27 8.73
C TYR A 183 -3.45 -9.98 8.92
N GLN A 184 -3.33 -9.34 10.08
CA GLN A 184 -4.04 -8.11 10.40
C GLN A 184 -3.32 -6.89 9.81
N LEU A 185 -4.00 -6.13 8.96
CA LEU A 185 -3.51 -4.83 8.51
C LEU A 185 -4.07 -3.71 9.39
N SER A 186 -3.33 -2.60 9.47
CA SER A 186 -3.76 -1.43 10.25
C SER A 186 -5.04 -0.80 9.70
N THR A 187 -5.25 -0.88 8.39
CA THR A 187 -6.51 -0.47 7.73
C THR A 187 -7.70 -1.32 8.17
N ASP A 188 -7.51 -2.64 8.26
CA ASP A 188 -8.60 -3.57 8.60
C ASP A 188 -9.04 -3.34 10.04
N ILE A 189 -8.07 -3.13 10.95
CA ILE A 189 -8.35 -2.80 12.35
C ILE A 189 -9.09 -1.47 12.45
N MET A 190 -8.66 -0.44 11.70
CA MET A 190 -9.36 0.84 11.67
C MET A 190 -10.81 0.68 11.20
N TYR A 191 -11.05 -0.06 10.11
CA TYR A 191 -12.42 -0.31 9.63
C TYR A 191 -13.26 -1.10 10.61
N PHE A 192 -12.67 -2.10 11.29
CA PHE A 192 -13.33 -2.86 12.34
C PHE A 192 -13.72 -1.97 13.52
N GLU A 193 -12.79 -1.15 14.01
CA GLU A 193 -13.06 -0.17 15.09
C GLU A 193 -14.16 0.82 14.71
N ASP A 194 -14.13 1.36 13.49
CA ASP A 194 -15.13 2.29 13.00
C ASP A 194 -16.51 1.64 12.89
N ARG A 195 -16.57 0.37 12.49
CA ARG A 195 -17.82 -0.39 12.46
C ARG A 195 -18.37 -0.63 13.87
N LEU A 196 -17.51 -0.99 14.83
CA LEU A 196 -17.95 -1.16 16.21
C LEU A 196 -18.54 0.14 16.77
N LYS A 197 -17.85 1.26 16.62
CA LYS A 197 -18.32 2.59 17.09
C LYS A 197 -19.65 3.03 16.47
N LYS A 198 -19.95 2.59 15.26
CA LYS A 198 -21.18 2.96 14.54
C LYS A 198 -22.39 2.13 14.97
N ASN A 199 -22.19 0.88 15.40
CA ASN A 199 -23.27 -0.09 15.53
C ASN A 199 -23.47 -0.63 16.97
N ILE A 200 -22.52 -0.41 17.88
CA ILE A 200 -22.50 -0.97 19.24
C ILE A 200 -22.26 0.14 20.25
#